data_AF-A0A0G1N2F6-F1
#
_entry.id   AF-A0A0G1N2F6-F1
#
_cell.length_a   1.000
_cell.length_b   1.000
_cell.length_c   1.000
_cell.angle_alpha   90.00
_cell.angle_beta   90.00
_cell.angle_gamma   90.00
#
_symmetry.space_group_name_H-M   'P 1'
#
loop_
_entity.id
_entity.type
_entity.pdbx_description
1 polymer ?
#
loop_
_entity_poly.entity_id
_entity_poly.type
_entity_poly.pdbx_seq_one_letter_code
_entity_poly.pdbx_strand_id
1 'polypeptide(L)'
;MQKGFAVLPIILLVSVLIFEVAAAGIFILYISQQTGSTLRRQVEALAAAEAGIHDALIRSIRDKNFPTPEVPYDITAGDWAVTITVVKNGDERAVTSSARAFSRGKTLKAILTVASSTGQVTIDSVVEL
;
A
#
# COMPACT_ATOMS: atom_id res chain seq x y z
N MET A 1 -3.79 -21.74 65.75
CA MET A 1 -3.75 -21.83 64.28
C MET A 1 -4.33 -20.54 63.68
N GLN A 2 -3.52 -19.51 63.44
CA GLN A 2 -3.99 -18.20 62.90
C GLN A 2 -3.09 -17.63 61.80
N LYS A 3 -1.99 -18.30 61.44
CA LYS A 3 -1.02 -17.81 60.45
C LYS A 3 -1.33 -18.21 58.99
N GLY A 4 -2.30 -19.11 58.77
CA GLY A 4 -2.69 -19.55 57.41
C GLY A 4 -3.63 -18.60 56.67
N PHE A 5 -4.47 -17.84 57.39
CA PHE A 5 -5.46 -16.95 56.78
C PHE A 5 -4.86 -15.67 56.18
N ALA A 6 -3.72 -15.20 56.71
CA ALA A 6 -3.06 -13.99 56.21
C ALA A 6 -2.24 -14.22 54.93
N VAL A 7 -1.88 -15.46 54.62
CA VAL A 7 -1.02 -15.80 53.47
C VAL A 7 -1.82 -15.92 52.17
N LEU A 8 -3.10 -16.32 52.26
CA LEU A 8 -4.00 -16.45 51.11
C LEU A 8 -4.14 -15.14 50.29
N PRO A 9 -4.45 -13.98 50.87
CA PRO A 9 -4.57 -12.74 50.09
C PRO A 9 -3.23 -12.30 49.47
N ILE A 10 -2.10 -12.61 50.12
CA ILE A 10 -0.77 -12.26 49.61
C ILE A 10 -0.44 -13.10 48.37
N ILE A 11 -0.67 -14.41 48.41
CA ILE A 11 -0.44 -15.30 47.26
C ILE A 11 -1.35 -14.90 46.09
N LEU A 12 -2.60 -14.55 46.37
CA LEU A 12 -3.54 -14.12 45.33
C LEU A 12 -3.08 -12.81 44.67
N LEU A 13 -2.61 -11.85 45.46
CA LEU A 13 -2.09 -10.57 44.94
C LEU A 13 -0.85 -10.78 44.07
N VAL A 14 0.10 -11.60 44.52
CA VAL A 14 1.32 -11.92 43.74
C VAL A 14 0.97 -12.67 42.45
N SER A 15 -0.02 -13.57 42.49
CA SER A 15 -0.42 -14.34 41.30
C SER A 15 -1.07 -13.47 40.23
N VAL A 16 -1.94 -12.53 40.65
CA VAL A 16 -2.56 -11.56 39.72
C VAL A 16 -1.50 -10.65 39.11
N LEU A 17 -0.54 -10.19 39.91
CA LEU A 17 0.55 -9.34 39.42
C LEU A 17 1.39 -10.06 38.34
N ILE A 18 1.76 -11.33 38.57
CA ILE A 18 2.51 -12.12 37.59
C ILE A 18 1.68 -12.32 36.32
N PHE A 19 0.38 -12.59 36.46
CA PHE A 19 -0.53 -12.75 35.33
C PHE A 19 -0.63 -11.47 34.49
N GLU A 20 -0.73 -10.30 35.11
CA GLU A 20 -0.80 -9.02 34.40
C GLU A 20 0.47 -8.74 33.59
N VAL A 21 1.65 -9.00 34.17
CA VAL A 21 2.93 -8.82 33.45
C VAL A 21 3.02 -9.77 32.26
N ALA A 22 2.59 -11.02 32.41
CA ALA A 22 2.54 -11.98 31.31
C ALA A 22 1.57 -11.55 30.20
N ALA A 23 0.37 -11.09 30.58
CA ALA A 23 -0.65 -10.62 29.64
C ALA A 23 -0.16 -9.37 28.87
N ALA A 24 0.48 -8.42 29.56
CA ALA A 24 1.06 -7.24 28.93
C ALA A 24 2.16 -7.61 27.92
N GLY A 25 3.01 -8.59 28.25
CA GLY A 25 4.04 -9.09 27.35
C GLY A 25 3.47 -9.68 26.05
N ILE A 26 2.44 -10.51 26.16
CA ILE A 26 1.74 -11.09 25.00
C ILE A 26 1.11 -9.98 24.14
N PHE A 27 0.49 -8.99 24.78
CA PHE A 27 -0.15 -7.87 24.09
C PHE A 27 0.86 -7.05 23.28
N ILE A 28 2.04 -6.78 23.84
CA ILE A 28 3.11 -6.06 23.14
C ILE A 28 3.61 -6.87 21.92
N LEU A 29 3.83 -8.17 22.10
CA LEU A 29 4.27 -9.06 21.02
C LEU A 29 3.24 -9.13 19.88
N TYR A 30 1.95 -9.18 20.22
CA TYR A 30 0.87 -9.17 19.25
C TYR A 30 0.85 -7.89 18.41
N ILE A 31 0.94 -6.73 19.05
CA ILE A 31 0.99 -5.44 18.34
C ILE A 31 2.25 -5.34 17.46
N SER A 32 3.40 -5.75 17.99
CA SER A 32 4.67 -5.68 17.27
C SER A 32 4.65 -6.47 15.97
N GLN A 33 4.12 -7.71 15.99
CA GLN A 33 3.98 -8.54 14.78
C GLN A 33 3.07 -7.89 13.72
N GLN A 34 2.04 -7.16 14.14
CA GLN A 34 1.12 -6.51 13.22
C GLN A 34 1.75 -5.27 12.56
N THR A 35 2.63 -4.54 13.25
CA THR A 35 3.24 -3.32 12.70
C THR A 35 4.20 -3.59 11.54
N GLY A 36 5.11 -4.56 11.66
CA GLY A 36 6.14 -4.82 10.63
C GLY A 36 5.56 -5.25 9.28
N SER A 37 4.48 -6.02 9.29
CA SER A 37 3.83 -6.52 8.05
C SER A 37 3.08 -5.42 7.29
N THR A 38 2.61 -4.37 7.98
CA THR A 38 1.85 -3.29 7.35
C THR A 38 2.72 -2.32 6.57
N LEU A 39 3.93 -2.03 7.06
CA LEU A 39 4.86 -1.13 6.37
C LEU A 39 5.37 -1.75 5.07
N ARG A 40 5.81 -3.02 5.12
CA ARG A 40 6.27 -3.74 3.94
C ARG A 40 5.19 -3.81 2.85
N ARG A 41 3.95 -4.11 3.22
CA ARG A 41 2.82 -4.14 2.28
C ARG A 41 2.54 -2.77 1.65
N GLN A 42 2.74 -1.67 2.37
CA GLN A 42 2.58 -0.33 1.80
C GLN A 42 3.67 -0.01 0.78
N VAL A 43 4.92 -0.41 1.04
CA VAL A 43 6.03 -0.24 0.09
C VAL A 43 5.81 -1.10 -1.16
N GLU A 44 5.37 -2.35 -0.99
CA GLU A 44 5.05 -3.23 -2.13
C GLU A 44 3.88 -2.68 -2.95
N ALA A 45 2.84 -2.13 -2.31
CA ALA A 45 1.74 -1.47 -3.02
C ALA A 45 2.20 -0.24 -3.81
N LEU A 46 3.10 0.57 -3.25
CA LEU A 46 3.67 1.73 -3.93
C LEU A 46 4.49 1.30 -5.15
N ALA A 47 5.39 0.34 -4.98
CA ALA A 47 6.19 -0.19 -6.08
C ALA A 47 5.31 -0.82 -7.19
N ALA A 48 4.21 -1.47 -6.82
CA ALA A 48 3.23 -2.00 -7.78
C ALA A 48 2.52 -0.88 -8.57
N ALA A 49 2.13 0.21 -7.90
CA ALA A 49 1.52 1.37 -8.58
C ALA A 49 2.53 2.09 -9.49
N GLU A 50 3.80 2.21 -9.08
CA GLU A 50 4.88 2.75 -9.91
C GLU A 50 5.09 1.90 -11.16
N ALA A 51 5.11 0.57 -11.03
CA ALA A 51 5.19 -0.34 -12.16
C ALA A 51 4.03 -0.12 -13.16
N GLY A 52 2.82 0.17 -12.66
CA GLY A 52 1.67 0.52 -13.50
C GLY A 52 1.84 1.83 -14.27
N ILE A 53 2.45 2.85 -13.65
CA ILE A 53 2.79 4.11 -14.35
C ILE A 53 3.84 3.85 -15.43
N HIS A 54 4.87 3.07 -15.14
CA HIS A 54 5.92 2.73 -16.11
C HIS A 54 5.38 1.93 -17.30
N ASP A 55 4.47 0.97 -17.08
CA ASP A 55 3.81 0.24 -18.16
C ASP A 55 2.96 1.19 -19.03
N ALA A 56 2.20 2.09 -18.40
CA ALA A 56 1.43 3.11 -19.11
C ALA A 56 2.30 4.06 -19.94
N LEU A 57 3.49 4.40 -19.43
CA LEU A 57 4.47 5.21 -20.13
C LEU A 57 5.05 4.48 -21.34
N ILE A 58 5.44 3.20 -21.19
CA ILE A 58 5.95 2.39 -22.30
C ILE A 58 4.88 2.23 -23.39
N ARG A 59 3.64 1.95 -23.01
CA ARG A 59 2.51 1.87 -23.95
C ARG A 59 2.25 3.21 -24.62
N SER A 60 2.37 4.30 -23.88
CA SER A 60 2.25 5.66 -24.39
C SER A 60 3.31 6.06 -25.41
N ILE A 61 4.54 5.57 -25.24
CA ILE A 61 5.64 5.75 -26.20
C ILE A 61 5.41 4.89 -27.44
N ARG A 62 4.98 3.64 -27.25
CA ARG A 62 4.77 2.69 -28.35
C ARG A 62 3.62 3.10 -29.26
N ASP A 63 2.54 3.64 -28.68
CA ASP A 63 1.36 4.09 -29.41
C ASP A 63 1.00 5.53 -29.05
N LYS A 64 1.10 6.42 -30.04
CA LYS A 64 0.76 7.85 -29.92
C LYS A 64 -0.75 8.08 -29.77
N ASN A 65 -1.58 7.09 -30.09
CA ASN A 65 -3.02 7.16 -29.89
C ASN A 65 -3.45 6.51 -28.57
N PHE A 66 -2.55 5.89 -27.81
CA PHE A 66 -2.88 5.31 -26.52
C PHE A 66 -3.29 6.40 -25.50
N PRO A 67 -4.38 6.21 -24.76
CA PRO A 67 -5.30 5.06 -24.79
C PRO A 67 -6.38 5.19 -25.88
N THR A 68 -6.70 4.07 -26.53
CA THR A 68 -7.78 3.95 -27.51
C THR A 68 -8.74 2.83 -27.08
N PRO A 69 -9.98 3.10 -26.60
CA PRO A 69 -10.51 4.26 -25.86
C PRO A 69 -10.03 4.29 -24.38
N GLU A 70 -10.52 5.22 -23.56
CA GLU A 70 -10.26 5.40 -22.10
C GLU A 70 -10.76 4.21 -21.23
N VAL A 71 -10.47 2.98 -21.64
CA VAL A 71 -10.81 1.79 -20.88
C VAL A 71 -9.68 1.53 -19.89
N PRO A 72 -9.97 1.52 -18.57
CA PRO A 72 -8.98 1.11 -17.60
C PRO A 72 -8.53 -0.31 -17.90
N TYR A 73 -7.23 -0.58 -17.74
CA TYR A 73 -6.68 -1.92 -17.89
C TYR A 73 -5.99 -2.33 -16.61
N ASP A 74 -6.09 -3.62 -16.32
CA ASP A 74 -5.48 -4.21 -15.15
C ASP A 74 -4.18 -4.91 -15.52
N ILE A 75 -3.17 -4.72 -14.69
CA ILE A 75 -1.96 -5.53 -14.70
C ILE A 75 -1.78 -6.15 -13.31
N THR A 76 -1.06 -7.26 -13.26
CA THR A 76 -0.72 -7.91 -11.99
C THR A 76 0.76 -7.73 -11.72
N ALA A 77 1.10 -7.16 -10.57
CA ALA A 77 2.47 -6.99 -10.11
C ALA A 77 2.67 -7.83 -8.84
N GLY A 78 3.05 -9.10 -9.02
CA GLY A 78 3.12 -10.07 -7.93
C GLY A 78 1.72 -10.43 -7.41
N ASP A 79 1.48 -10.22 -6.10
CA ASP A 79 0.17 -10.46 -5.45
C ASP A 79 -0.76 -9.23 -5.51
N TRP A 80 -0.33 -8.13 -6.14
CA TRP A 80 -1.09 -6.88 -6.23
C TRP A 80 -1.77 -6.74 -7.57
N ALA A 81 -3.08 -6.45 -7.56
CA ALA A 81 -3.84 -6.08 -8.73
C ALA A 81 -3.73 -4.57 -8.94
N VAL A 82 -3.26 -4.14 -10.11
CA VAL A 82 -3.01 -2.74 -10.43
C VAL A 82 -3.94 -2.31 -11.56
N THR A 83 -4.89 -1.43 -11.24
CA THR A 83 -5.79 -0.84 -12.23
C THR A 83 -5.22 0.47 -12.71
N ILE A 84 -5.00 0.59 -14.02
CA ILE A 84 -4.44 1.78 -14.64
C ILE A 84 -5.52 2.44 -15.50
N THR A 85 -5.80 3.70 -15.18
CA THR A 85 -6.70 4.56 -15.95
C THR A 85 -5.86 5.66 -16.59
N VAL A 86 -5.94 5.78 -17.92
CA VAL A 86 -5.28 6.86 -18.65
C VAL A 86 -6.36 7.75 -19.24
N VAL A 87 -6.29 9.05 -18.96
CA VAL A 87 -7.19 10.08 -19.47
C VAL A 87 -6.38 10.98 -20.39
N LYS A 88 -6.88 11.22 -21.60
CA LYS A 88 -6.20 12.06 -22.60
C LYS A 88 -6.83 13.45 -22.62
N ASN A 89 -6.03 14.48 -22.37
CA ASN A 89 -6.46 15.87 -22.46
C ASN A 89 -5.53 16.65 -23.42
N GLY A 90 -5.82 16.57 -24.72
CA GLY A 90 -4.96 17.14 -25.76
C GLY A 90 -3.62 16.40 -25.87
N ASP A 91 -2.52 17.13 -25.65
CA ASP A 91 -1.14 16.61 -25.63
C ASP A 91 -0.73 16.10 -24.22
N GLU A 92 -1.53 16.36 -23.19
CA GLU A 92 -1.33 15.81 -21.84
C GLU A 92 -2.08 14.48 -21.67
N ARG A 93 -1.46 13.56 -20.94
CA ARG A 93 -2.01 12.27 -20.54
C ARG A 93 -1.92 12.13 -19.02
N ALA A 94 -3.05 12.14 -18.34
CA ALA A 94 -3.11 11.84 -16.91
C ALA A 94 -3.22 10.33 -16.72
N VAL A 95 -2.19 9.72 -16.14
CA VAL A 95 -2.15 8.30 -15.77
C VAL A 95 -2.45 8.17 -14.28
N THR A 96 -3.52 7.45 -13.94
CA THR A 96 -3.82 7.08 -12.56
C THR A 96 -3.60 5.58 -12.42
N SER A 97 -2.70 5.16 -11.54
CA SER A 97 -2.46 3.76 -11.22
C SER A 97 -2.89 3.49 -9.78
N SER A 98 -3.83 2.56 -9.61
CA SER A 98 -4.32 2.13 -8.32
C SER A 98 -3.91 0.67 -8.07
N ALA A 99 -2.98 0.46 -7.14
CA ALA A 99 -2.59 -0.87 -6.70
C ALA A 99 -3.46 -1.29 -5.51
N ARG A 100 -4.10 -2.45 -5.60
CA ARG A 100 -4.96 -3.03 -4.57
C ARG A 100 -4.59 -4.48 -4.30
N ALA A 101 -4.45 -4.82 -3.02
CA ALA A 101 -4.46 -6.20 -2.55
C ALA A 101 -5.41 -6.30 -1.37
N PHE A 102 -6.41 -7.18 -1.50
CA PHE A 102 -7.45 -7.40 -0.51
C PHE A 102 -8.21 -6.10 -0.14
N SER A 103 -7.98 -5.53 1.05
CA SER A 103 -8.64 -4.31 1.53
C SER A 103 -7.72 -3.09 1.65
N ARG A 104 -6.47 -3.20 1.21
CA ARG A 104 -5.48 -2.11 1.28
C ARG A 104 -4.93 -1.83 -0.11
N GLY A 105 -4.72 -0.56 -0.41
CA GLY A 105 -4.18 -0.13 -1.68
C GLY A 105 -3.54 1.24 -1.60
N LYS A 106 -2.74 1.55 -2.62
CA LYS A 106 -2.11 2.85 -2.84
C LYS A 106 -2.49 3.32 -4.23
N THR A 107 -2.75 4.62 -4.38
CA THR A 107 -3.08 5.21 -5.68
C THR A 107 -2.04 6.27 -6.00
N LEU A 108 -1.44 6.16 -7.17
CA LEU A 108 -0.53 7.16 -7.72
C LEU A 108 -1.19 7.80 -8.93
N LYS A 109 -1.02 9.11 -9.05
CA LYS A 109 -1.39 9.88 -10.23
C LYS A 109 -0.15 10.51 -10.82
N ALA A 110 0.17 10.15 -12.06
CA ALA A 110 1.21 10.78 -12.85
C ALA A 110 0.60 11.60 -13.98
N ILE A 111 1.13 12.79 -14.23
CA ILE A 111 0.78 13.59 -15.41
C ILE A 111 1.95 13.48 -16.38
N LEU A 112 1.66 12.95 -17.56
CA LEU A 112 2.61 12.79 -18.66
C LEU A 112 2.28 13.80 -19.75
N THR A 113 3.27 14.55 -20.22
CA THR A 113 3.10 15.42 -21.39
C THR A 113 3.70 14.72 -22.60
N VAL A 114 2.90 14.54 -23.65
CA VAL A 114 3.28 13.87 -24.89
C VAL A 114 3.30 14.89 -26.02
N ALA A 115 4.50 15.32 -26.42
CA ALA A 115 4.65 16.28 -27.50
C ALA A 115 4.23 15.65 -28.84
N SER A 116 3.19 16.20 -29.47
CA SER A 116 2.57 15.71 -30.71
C SER A 116 3.52 15.70 -31.93
N SER A 117 4.53 16.57 -31.94
CA SER A 117 5.52 16.70 -33.05
C SER A 117 6.73 15.77 -32.93
N THR A 118 7.21 15.46 -31.72
CA THR A 118 8.44 14.68 -31.49
C THR A 118 8.20 13.31 -30.88
N GLY A 119 7.02 13.04 -30.32
CA GLY A 119 6.71 11.78 -29.63
C GLY A 119 7.47 11.61 -28.31
N GLN A 120 8.06 12.68 -27.79
CA GLN A 120 8.75 12.66 -26.51
C GLN A 120 7.70 12.67 -25.38
N VAL A 121 7.83 11.71 -24.46
CA VAL A 121 6.98 11.59 -23.27
C VAL A 121 7.80 12.05 -22.08
N THR A 122 7.39 13.14 -21.46
CA THR A 122 8.02 13.68 -20.24
C THR A 122 7.08 13.46 -19.07
N ILE A 123 7.63 13.06 -17.92
CA ILE A 123 6.90 12.97 -16.66
C ILE A 123 6.97 14.34 -16.00
N ASP A 124 5.84 15.04 -15.92
CA ASP A 124 5.80 16.38 -15.35
C ASP A 124 5.54 16.35 -13.83
N SER A 125 4.77 15.37 -13.35
CA SER A 125 4.56 15.17 -11.92
C SER A 125 4.08 13.76 -11.58
N VAL A 126 4.48 13.29 -10.39
CA VAL A 126 3.94 12.08 -9.75
C VAL A 126 3.44 12.49 -8.37
N VAL A 127 2.15 12.26 -8.11
CA VAL A 127 1.47 12.61 -6.86
C VAL A 127 0.82 11.35 -6.28
N GLU A 128 1.05 11.10 -5.00
CA GLU A 128 0.37 10.05 -4.23
C GLU A 128 -0.99 10.57 -3.73
N LEU A 129 -2.04 9.77 -3.95
CA LEU A 129 -3.44 10.06 -3.56
C LEU A 129 -3.90 9.16 -2.41
#